data_AF-A0A3D3PMN6-F1
#
_entry.id   AF-A0A3D3PMN6-F1
#
_cell.length_a   1.000
_cell.length_b   1.000
_cell.length_c   1.000
_cell.angle_alpha   90.00
_cell.angle_beta   90.00
_cell.angle_gamma   90.00
#
_symmetry.space_group_name_H-M   'P 1'
#
loop_
_entity.id
_entity.type
_entity.pdbx_description
1 polymer ?
#
loop_
_entity_poly.entity_id
_entity_poly.type
_entity_poly.pdbx_seq_one_letter_code
_entity_poly.pdbx_strand_id
1 'polypeptide(L)'
;MRIPTIFVALFVAGMSTSICAKDMGPPFKAALQALPGLPEPSAHRDGNFSVDASELTVGYRTSDNKWSATADYAEKDAPVINAYYGWTIDSAVASGADIIFARDQQEILLNEILSPRKDIRLRFTASHLTMTPHEGANESGAVLQNGYLFEARKSSARSFPRADIGLTLYDLEANADNGFSSTASAMSGASLQGYAVNVRLKPSVQSELSVDLGAHDKYYQAERLDRQEHVGSYAIHFSGAMMNCSQFQAQYGADNVEGAINLAIAEGAWRLGLSKTIVRDDSESPVALNFSYTIPLGGSQGEHPRCRIEPHGASPLPSLMDDAVARPQKLPAQSVMTMVD
;
A
#
# COMPACT_ATOMS: atom_id res chain seq x y z
N MET A 1 33.27 2.33 19.04
CA MET A 1 32.00 3.08 19.02
C MET A 1 30.89 2.04 18.86
N ARG A 2 30.19 1.69 19.94
CA ARG A 2 29.26 0.54 19.99
C ARG A 2 27.84 1.07 19.77
N ILE A 3 27.19 0.58 18.72
CA ILE A 3 25.78 0.84 18.38
C ILE A 3 24.92 -0.03 19.33
N PRO A 4 23.93 0.52 20.07
CA PRO A 4 23.19 -0.26 21.04
C PRO A 4 22.06 -1.06 20.36
N THR A 5 22.16 -2.38 20.47
CA THR A 5 21.25 -3.40 19.94
C THR A 5 19.98 -3.59 20.80
N ILE A 6 19.39 -2.52 21.36
CA ILE A 6 18.36 -2.65 22.43
C ILE A 6 17.00 -1.98 22.12
N PHE A 7 16.79 -1.34 20.96
CA PHE A 7 15.54 -0.59 20.73
C PHE A 7 14.38 -1.33 20.04
N VAL A 8 14.56 -2.59 19.61
CA VAL A 8 13.50 -3.34 18.89
C VAL A 8 12.55 -4.12 19.83
N ALA A 9 12.91 -4.29 21.11
CA ALA A 9 12.24 -5.26 21.99
C ALA A 9 11.01 -4.74 22.77
N LEU A 10 10.72 -3.43 22.78
CA LEU A 10 9.75 -2.88 23.75
C LEU A 10 8.29 -2.83 23.28
N PHE A 11 7.99 -3.05 22.00
CA PHE A 11 6.61 -2.94 21.49
C PHE A 11 5.93 -4.29 21.22
N VAL A 12 6.70 -5.38 21.06
CA VAL A 12 6.16 -6.72 20.72
C VAL A 12 5.52 -7.42 21.94
N ALA A 13 5.83 -7.01 23.17
CA ALA A 13 5.35 -7.67 24.38
C ALA A 13 3.97 -7.19 24.89
N GLY A 14 3.32 -6.22 24.24
CA GLY A 14 2.13 -5.55 24.76
C GLY A 14 0.76 -5.99 24.24
N MET A 15 0.69 -6.81 23.17
CA MET A 15 -0.59 -7.09 22.48
C MET A 15 -1.01 -8.56 22.45
N SER A 16 -0.52 -9.38 23.39
CA SER A 16 -0.95 -10.77 23.55
C SER A 16 -2.06 -10.95 24.59
N THR A 17 -3.21 -10.29 24.43
CA THR A 17 -4.46 -10.74 25.10
C THR A 17 -5.69 -10.58 24.20
N SER A 18 -6.03 -11.67 23.50
CA SER A 18 -7.39 -12.21 23.38
C SER A 18 -8.54 -11.29 22.91
N ILE A 19 -8.44 -10.83 21.67
CA ILE A 19 -9.49 -10.44 20.70
C ILE A 19 -10.52 -11.51 20.30
N CYS A 20 -11.13 -12.29 21.20
CA CYS A 20 -12.15 -13.27 20.79
C CYS A 20 -13.50 -12.57 20.52
N ALA A 21 -13.74 -12.17 19.27
CA ALA A 21 -15.04 -11.68 18.81
C ALA A 21 -16.00 -12.87 18.60
N LYS A 22 -16.76 -13.20 19.64
CA LYS A 22 -17.98 -14.01 19.53
C LYS A 22 -19.11 -13.23 20.22
N ASP A 23 -20.19 -13.02 19.48
CA ASP A 23 -21.44 -12.38 19.87
C ASP A 23 -21.49 -10.83 19.83
N MET A 24 -21.56 -10.26 18.62
CA MET A 24 -22.13 -8.92 18.42
C MET A 24 -23.61 -9.03 18.00
N GLY A 25 -24.47 -9.21 18.99
CA GLY A 25 -25.92 -8.99 18.88
C GLY A 25 -26.31 -7.54 19.21
N PRO A 26 -27.57 -7.29 19.65
CA PRO A 26 -28.14 -5.95 19.89
C PRO A 26 -27.53 -5.06 21.03
N PRO A 27 -26.47 -5.40 21.79
CA PRO A 27 -25.82 -4.43 22.70
C PRO A 27 -25.17 -3.18 22.07
N PHE A 28 -24.92 -3.11 20.76
CA PHE A 28 -24.19 -1.97 20.17
C PHE A 28 -24.91 -0.62 20.35
N LYS A 29 -26.25 -0.62 20.30
CA LYS A 29 -27.07 0.60 20.45
C LYS A 29 -27.11 1.12 21.89
N ALA A 30 -27.00 0.21 22.87
CA ALA A 30 -26.93 0.56 24.30
C ALA A 30 -25.52 1.01 24.69
N ALA A 31 -24.47 0.45 24.06
CA ALA A 31 -23.08 0.88 24.27
C ALA A 31 -22.83 2.32 23.78
N LEU A 32 -23.45 2.74 22.67
CA LEU A 32 -23.36 4.11 22.16
C LEU A 32 -23.98 5.16 23.10
N GLN A 33 -25.00 4.79 23.89
CA GLN A 33 -25.63 5.69 24.87
C GLN A 33 -24.88 5.75 26.22
N ALA A 34 -23.93 4.84 26.44
CA ALA A 34 -23.13 4.75 27.66
C ALA A 34 -21.74 5.39 27.54
N LEU A 35 -21.45 6.06 26.41
CA LEU A 35 -20.17 6.75 26.23
C LEU A 35 -20.07 7.93 27.22
N PRO A 36 -19.03 7.98 28.07
CA PRO A 36 -18.83 9.10 28.98
C PRO A 36 -18.66 10.39 28.16
N GLY A 37 -19.27 11.48 28.64
CA GLY A 37 -19.14 12.80 28.03
C GLY A 37 -17.67 13.16 27.86
N LEU A 38 -17.26 13.38 26.61
CA LEU A 38 -15.89 13.76 26.28
C LEU A 38 -15.57 15.10 26.96
N PRO A 39 -14.36 15.28 27.53
CA PRO A 39 -13.96 16.53 28.16
C PRO A 39 -14.03 17.67 27.14
N GLU A 40 -14.50 18.83 27.59
CA GLU A 40 -14.61 20.02 26.74
C GLU A 40 -13.26 20.35 26.08
N PRO A 41 -13.23 20.64 24.77
CA PRO A 41 -12.00 20.93 24.06
C PRO A 41 -11.39 22.22 24.59
N SER A 42 -10.30 22.10 25.36
CA SER A 42 -9.40 23.23 25.62
C SER A 42 -8.81 23.71 24.28
N ALA A 43 -8.75 25.02 24.06
CA ALA A 43 -8.52 25.73 22.79
C ALA A 43 -7.22 25.41 22.00
N HIS A 44 -6.47 24.35 22.33
CA HIS A 44 -5.22 23.94 21.68
C HIS A 44 -5.20 22.44 21.31
N ARG A 45 -6.37 21.81 21.15
CA ARG A 45 -6.51 20.38 20.88
C ARG A 45 -7.50 20.12 19.75
N ASP A 46 -6.99 19.75 18.58
CA ASP A 46 -7.81 19.35 17.44
C ASP A 46 -8.15 17.86 17.57
N GLY A 47 -9.25 17.57 18.27
CA GLY A 47 -9.93 16.29 18.15
C GLY A 47 -10.75 16.26 16.87
N ASN A 48 -10.72 15.14 16.14
CA ASN A 48 -11.65 14.89 15.05
C ASN A 48 -12.65 13.82 15.50
N PHE A 49 -13.93 14.10 15.36
CA PHE A 49 -15.00 13.11 15.52
C PHE A 49 -15.98 13.32 14.37
N SER A 50 -16.17 12.29 13.56
CA SER A 50 -17.16 12.29 12.49
C SER A 50 -17.93 10.98 12.50
N VAL A 51 -19.24 11.09 12.27
CA VAL A 51 -20.15 9.96 12.12
C VAL A 51 -20.94 10.20 10.85
N ASP A 52 -20.83 9.28 9.92
CA ASP A 52 -21.65 9.19 8.71
C ASP A 52 -22.40 7.84 8.69
N ALA A 53 -23.30 7.65 7.73
CA ALA A 53 -24.11 6.45 7.58
C ALA A 53 -23.27 5.17 7.41
N SER A 54 -22.05 5.29 6.88
CA SER A 54 -21.13 4.19 6.57
C SER A 54 -19.76 4.34 7.22
N GLU A 55 -19.50 5.37 8.03
CA GLU A 55 -18.17 5.63 8.58
C GLU A 55 -18.26 6.23 9.99
N LEU A 56 -17.45 5.72 10.91
CA LEU A 56 -17.19 6.33 12.21
C LEU A 56 -15.70 6.62 12.35
N THR A 57 -15.34 7.89 12.49
CA THR A 57 -13.94 8.31 12.69
C THR A 57 -13.79 9.08 13.99
N VAL A 58 -12.78 8.72 14.78
CA VAL A 58 -12.36 9.42 15.98
C VAL A 58 -10.85 9.56 15.98
N GLY A 59 -10.35 10.74 16.31
CA GLY A 59 -8.91 10.99 16.30
C GLY A 59 -8.53 12.27 16.99
N TYR A 60 -7.22 12.47 17.03
CA TYR A 60 -6.62 13.58 17.75
C TYR A 60 -5.26 13.92 17.15
N ARG A 61 -4.97 15.21 17.06
CA ARG A 61 -3.70 15.71 16.55
C ARG A 61 -3.13 16.80 17.45
N THR A 62 -1.83 16.71 17.73
CA THR A 62 -1.01 17.78 18.31
C THR A 62 0.16 18.11 17.38
N SER A 63 1.06 18.98 17.84
CA SER A 63 2.37 19.21 17.21
C SER A 63 3.19 17.93 17.08
N ASP A 64 3.16 17.09 18.12
CA ASP A 64 4.13 16.02 18.31
C ASP A 64 3.53 14.61 18.40
N ASN A 65 2.20 14.50 18.33
CA ASN A 65 1.48 13.23 18.30
C ASN A 65 0.27 13.31 17.37
N LYS A 66 -0.11 12.19 16.76
CA LYS A 66 -1.31 12.08 15.93
C LYS A 66 -1.85 10.66 16.05
N TRP A 67 -3.16 10.51 16.25
CA TRP A 67 -3.81 9.22 16.14
C TRP A 67 -5.21 9.37 15.57
N SER A 68 -5.68 8.32 14.90
CA SER A 68 -7.06 8.22 14.44
C SER A 68 -7.45 6.75 14.40
N ALA A 69 -8.74 6.50 14.63
CA ALA A 69 -9.39 5.24 14.39
C ALA A 69 -10.62 5.50 13.53
N THR A 70 -10.77 4.74 12.48
CA THR A 70 -11.88 4.78 11.53
C THR A 70 -12.48 3.39 11.44
N ALA A 71 -13.80 3.31 11.48
CA ALA A 71 -14.56 2.10 11.25
C ALA A 71 -15.52 2.35 10.08
N ASP A 72 -15.21 1.72 8.95
CA ASP A 72 -16.02 1.77 7.74
C ASP A 72 -17.00 0.58 7.74
N TYR A 73 -18.25 0.84 7.41
CA TYR A 73 -19.32 -0.15 7.34
C TYR A 73 -20.02 -0.09 5.98
N ALA A 74 -20.02 -1.23 5.28
CA ALA A 74 -20.87 -1.46 4.12
C ALA A 74 -21.89 -2.56 4.46
N GLU A 75 -23.15 -2.36 4.06
CA GLU A 75 -24.31 -3.18 4.47
C GLU A 75 -24.18 -4.69 4.16
N LYS A 76 -23.25 -5.07 3.29
CA LYS A 76 -22.98 -6.46 2.86
C LYS A 76 -21.59 -6.99 3.23
N ASP A 77 -20.74 -6.13 3.79
CA ASP A 77 -19.35 -6.46 4.09
C ASP A 77 -19.10 -6.40 5.60
N ALA A 78 -18.07 -7.09 6.08
CA ALA A 78 -17.66 -6.91 7.47
C ALA A 78 -17.06 -5.51 7.63
N PRO A 79 -17.17 -4.89 8.82
CA PRO A 79 -16.59 -3.58 9.05
C PRO A 79 -15.06 -3.63 8.85
N VAL A 80 -14.53 -2.58 8.24
CA VAL A 80 -13.09 -2.36 8.13
C VAL A 80 -12.70 -1.35 9.18
N ILE A 81 -11.79 -1.74 10.06
CA ILE A 81 -11.25 -0.89 11.11
C ILE A 81 -9.84 -0.50 10.71
N ASN A 82 -9.58 0.79 10.55
CA ASN A 82 -8.23 1.33 10.43
C ASN A 82 -7.91 2.11 11.70
N ALA A 83 -6.75 1.89 12.31
CA ALA A 83 -6.25 2.72 13.38
C ALA A 83 -4.77 3.01 13.19
N TYR A 84 -4.38 4.27 13.33
CA TYR A 84 -2.98 4.67 13.33
C TYR A 84 -2.65 5.52 14.55
N TYR A 85 -1.38 5.44 14.95
CA TYR A 85 -0.79 6.24 16.00
C TYR A 85 0.62 6.63 15.58
N GLY A 86 0.99 7.90 15.71
CA GLY A 86 2.33 8.38 15.43
C GLY A 86 2.76 9.46 16.40
N TRP A 87 4.07 9.58 16.56
CA TRP A 87 4.72 10.63 17.32
C TRP A 87 5.94 11.18 16.58
N THR A 88 6.37 12.37 16.95
CA THR A 88 7.70 12.91 16.60
C THR A 88 8.57 12.85 17.84
N ILE A 89 9.68 12.12 17.76
CA ILE A 89 10.67 12.02 18.85
C ILE A 89 11.47 13.32 18.90
N ASP A 90 11.84 13.85 17.73
CA ASP A 90 12.48 15.15 17.58
C ASP A 90 12.14 15.79 16.22
N SER A 91 12.80 16.90 15.86
CA SER A 91 12.59 17.60 14.58
C SER A 91 13.03 16.82 13.33
N ALA A 92 13.75 15.71 13.51
CA ALA A 92 14.31 14.87 12.47
C ALA A 92 13.78 13.42 12.51
N VAL A 93 13.12 12.98 13.57
CA VAL A 93 12.72 11.58 13.79
C VAL A 93 11.25 11.50 14.17
N ALA A 94 10.52 10.61 13.49
CA ALA A 94 9.15 10.26 13.83
C ALA A 94 8.93 8.76 13.69
N SER A 95 8.04 8.22 14.52
CA SER A 95 7.65 6.81 14.48
C SER A 95 6.15 6.73 14.44
N GLY A 96 5.62 5.68 13.80
CA GLY A 96 4.20 5.45 13.76
C GLY A 96 3.86 3.98 13.55
N ALA A 97 2.64 3.63 13.93
CA ALA A 97 2.02 2.36 13.67
C ALA A 97 0.69 2.58 12.94
N ASP A 98 0.39 1.68 12.02
CA ASP A 98 -0.89 1.61 11.30
C ASP A 98 -1.40 0.18 11.39
N ILE A 99 -2.66 0.03 11.76
CA ILE A 99 -3.32 -1.26 11.99
C ILE A 99 -4.59 -1.26 11.16
N ILE A 100 -4.73 -2.27 10.30
CA ILE A 100 -5.91 -2.49 9.49
C ILE A 100 -6.49 -3.84 9.87
N PHE A 101 -7.79 -3.87 10.16
CA PHE A 101 -8.54 -5.07 10.42
C PHE A 101 -9.77 -5.09 9.52
N ALA A 102 -9.86 -6.10 8.67
CA ALA A 102 -10.98 -6.37 7.80
C ALA A 102 -11.44 -7.83 8.00
N ARG A 103 -12.47 -8.25 7.26
CA ARG A 103 -13.08 -9.58 7.42
C ARG A 103 -12.09 -10.74 7.32
N ASP A 104 -11.22 -10.64 6.32
CA ASP A 104 -10.34 -11.68 5.81
C ASP A 104 -8.88 -11.23 5.82
N GLN A 105 -8.59 -10.07 6.41
CA GLN A 105 -7.29 -9.43 6.38
C GLN A 105 -7.01 -8.69 7.69
N GLN A 106 -5.82 -8.89 8.23
CA GLN A 106 -5.25 -8.07 9.29
C GLN A 106 -3.85 -7.62 8.88
N GLU A 107 -3.58 -6.32 8.94
CA GLU A 107 -2.26 -5.75 8.68
C GLU A 107 -1.80 -4.90 9.87
N ILE A 108 -0.55 -5.06 10.25
CA ILE A 108 0.13 -4.18 11.20
C ILE A 108 1.37 -3.64 10.50
N LEU A 109 1.53 -2.33 10.47
CA LEU A 109 2.71 -1.65 9.98
C LEU A 109 3.37 -0.84 11.09
N LEU A 110 4.69 -0.82 11.10
CA LEU A 110 5.53 0.00 11.95
C LEU A 110 6.45 0.81 11.06
N ASN A 111 6.38 2.13 11.16
CA ASN A 111 7.14 3.08 10.37
C ASN A 111 8.10 3.86 11.26
N GLU A 112 9.33 4.02 10.78
CA GLU A 112 10.35 4.89 11.35
C GLU A 112 10.85 5.83 10.27
N ILE A 113 10.75 7.13 10.51
CA ILE A 113 11.13 8.19 9.58
C ILE A 113 12.29 8.98 10.17
N LEU A 114 13.40 9.04 9.45
CA LEU A 114 14.56 9.87 9.77
C LEU A 114 14.76 10.93 8.69
N SER A 115 14.99 12.17 9.12
CA SER A 115 15.14 13.34 8.27
C SER A 115 16.37 14.13 8.70
N PRO A 116 17.57 13.70 8.30
CA PRO A 116 18.80 14.40 8.67
C PRO A 116 18.84 15.83 8.11
N ARG A 117 18.07 16.10 7.05
CA ARG A 117 17.86 17.43 6.45
C ARG A 117 16.42 17.55 5.99
N LYS A 118 15.91 18.79 5.90
CA LYS A 118 14.50 19.05 5.48
C LYS A 118 14.18 18.53 4.08
N ASP A 119 15.18 18.35 3.22
CA ASP A 119 15.08 17.87 1.85
C ASP A 119 15.30 16.35 1.71
N ILE A 120 15.60 15.62 2.79
CA ILE A 120 15.90 14.18 2.75
C ILE A 120 15.03 13.45 3.77
N ARG A 121 14.34 12.40 3.35
CA ARG A 121 13.68 11.42 4.24
C ARG A 121 14.26 10.05 4.02
N LEU A 122 14.52 9.35 5.11
CA LEU A 122 14.79 7.93 5.15
C LEU A 122 13.61 7.31 5.89
N ARG A 123 13.00 6.28 5.32
CA ARG A 123 11.93 5.51 5.93
C ARG A 123 12.40 4.07 6.08
N PHE A 124 12.15 3.52 7.25
CA PHE A 124 12.13 2.09 7.49
C PHE A 124 10.71 1.69 7.85
N THR A 125 10.18 0.64 7.22
CA THR A 125 8.88 0.08 7.57
C THR A 125 9.00 -1.41 7.77
N ALA A 126 8.40 -1.93 8.83
CA ALA A 126 8.11 -3.35 9.00
C ALA A 126 6.59 -3.57 8.93
N SER A 127 6.17 -4.64 8.28
CA SER A 127 4.76 -4.99 8.11
C SER A 127 4.54 -6.47 8.35
N HIS A 128 3.38 -6.78 8.93
CA HIS A 128 2.88 -8.12 9.11
C HIS A 128 1.44 -8.16 8.64
N LEU A 129 1.18 -8.93 7.59
CA LEU A 129 -0.11 -9.11 6.95
C LEU A 129 -0.54 -10.56 7.14
N THR A 130 -1.72 -10.76 7.70
CA THR A 130 -2.39 -12.07 7.77
C THR A 130 -3.64 -11.99 6.91
N MET A 131 -3.84 -12.97 6.05
CA MET A 131 -5.07 -13.15 5.29
C MET A 131 -5.67 -14.51 5.61
N THR A 132 -6.97 -14.54 5.90
CA THR A 132 -7.70 -15.79 6.14
C THR A 132 -8.76 -15.95 5.07
N PRO A 133 -8.82 -17.12 4.40
CA PRO A 133 -9.80 -17.35 3.34
C PRO A 133 -11.22 -17.25 3.89
N HIS A 134 -12.11 -16.72 3.06
CA HIS A 134 -13.51 -16.56 3.40
C HIS A 134 -14.19 -17.93 3.61
N GLU A 135 -15.06 -18.04 4.62
CA GLU A 135 -15.89 -19.24 4.83
C GLU A 135 -16.65 -19.60 3.55
N GLY A 136 -16.30 -20.72 2.91
CA GLY A 136 -16.92 -21.22 1.68
C GLY A 136 -16.03 -21.18 0.42
N ALA A 137 -14.84 -20.58 0.49
CA ALA A 137 -13.80 -20.84 -0.50
C ALA A 137 -13.24 -22.25 -0.27
N ASN A 138 -13.13 -23.07 -1.32
CA ASN A 138 -12.55 -24.42 -1.26
C ASN A 138 -11.04 -24.42 -0.95
N GLU A 139 -10.45 -23.24 -0.73
CA GLU A 139 -9.05 -23.02 -0.44
C GLU A 139 -8.86 -22.78 1.05
N SER A 140 -8.58 -23.85 1.79
CA SER A 140 -8.34 -23.79 3.24
C SER A 140 -6.86 -23.52 3.52
N GLY A 141 -6.43 -22.27 3.46
CA GLY A 141 -5.12 -21.87 3.96
C GLY A 141 -5.00 -20.41 4.32
N ALA A 142 -4.55 -20.11 5.54
CA ALA A 142 -4.20 -18.75 5.94
C ALA A 142 -2.86 -18.37 5.33
N VAL A 143 -2.75 -17.13 4.86
CA VAL A 143 -1.52 -16.57 4.29
C VAL A 143 -0.94 -15.57 5.27
N LEU A 144 0.33 -15.75 5.62
CA LEU A 144 1.11 -14.85 6.44
C LEU A 144 2.18 -14.20 5.58
N GLN A 145 2.26 -12.87 5.57
CA GLN A 145 3.25 -12.12 4.82
C GLN A 145 3.94 -11.11 5.73
N ASN A 146 5.26 -11.23 5.83
CA ASN A 146 6.12 -10.25 6.48
C ASN A 146 6.79 -9.39 5.41
N GLY A 147 6.80 -8.07 5.60
CA GLY A 147 7.42 -7.13 4.66
C GLY A 147 8.30 -6.12 5.36
N TYR A 148 9.45 -5.83 4.77
CA TYR A 148 10.37 -4.79 5.22
C TYR A 148 10.63 -3.82 4.06
N LEU A 149 10.53 -2.52 4.32
CA LEU A 149 10.83 -1.47 3.35
C LEU A 149 11.93 -0.57 3.88
N PHE A 150 12.92 -0.32 3.03
CA PHE A 150 13.90 0.75 3.19
C PHE A 150 13.70 1.74 2.06
N GLU A 151 13.43 2.99 2.38
CA GLU A 151 13.16 4.03 1.40
C GLU A 151 13.99 5.28 1.68
N ALA A 152 14.55 5.88 0.64
CA ALA A 152 15.22 7.16 0.68
C ALA A 152 14.59 8.11 -0.34
N ARG A 153 14.07 9.24 0.15
CA ARG A 153 13.45 10.30 -0.63
C ARG A 153 14.28 11.58 -0.52
N LYS A 154 14.51 12.23 -1.64
CA LYS A 154 15.16 13.54 -1.71
C LYS A 154 14.30 14.51 -2.52
N SER A 155 14.06 15.70 -1.98
CA SER A 155 13.27 16.75 -2.61
C SER A 155 14.02 18.07 -2.64
N SER A 156 14.36 18.59 -3.82
CA SER A 156 15.06 19.89 -3.92
C SER A 156 14.10 21.07 -3.79
N ALA A 157 14.37 21.99 -2.86
CA ALA A 157 13.55 23.16 -2.57
C ALA A 157 13.55 24.25 -3.67
N ARG A 158 14.47 24.21 -4.64
CA ARG A 158 14.66 25.33 -5.57
C ARG A 158 14.08 25.15 -6.97
N SER A 159 13.82 23.93 -7.44
CA SER A 159 13.27 23.71 -8.79
C SER A 159 13.03 22.23 -9.15
N PHE A 160 12.37 21.49 -8.25
CA PHE A 160 11.49 20.36 -8.59
C PHE A 160 12.04 18.98 -9.04
N PRO A 161 13.33 18.59 -8.96
CA PRO A 161 13.64 17.18 -8.96
C PRO A 161 13.32 16.56 -7.60
N ARG A 162 12.30 15.68 -7.58
CA ARG A 162 12.13 14.69 -6.51
C ARG A 162 12.71 13.38 -6.99
N ALA A 163 13.61 12.83 -6.20
CA ALA A 163 14.15 11.49 -6.40
C ALA A 163 13.72 10.63 -5.21
N ASP A 164 13.37 9.40 -5.50
CA ASP A 164 12.88 8.43 -4.55
C ASP A 164 13.45 7.07 -4.94
N ILE A 165 14.03 6.38 -3.97
CA ILE A 165 14.47 5.00 -4.12
C ILE A 165 13.93 4.19 -2.95
N GLY A 166 13.31 3.06 -3.23
CA GLY A 166 12.85 2.10 -2.24
C GLY A 166 13.35 0.71 -2.56
N LEU A 167 13.70 -0.03 -1.51
CA LEU A 167 13.95 -1.46 -1.52
C LEU A 167 12.95 -2.10 -0.55
N THR A 168 12.08 -2.94 -1.08
CA THR A 168 11.16 -3.78 -0.32
C THR A 168 11.70 -5.21 -0.32
N LEU A 169 11.69 -5.86 0.84
CA LEU A 169 11.92 -7.28 1.02
C LEU A 169 10.63 -7.88 1.58
N TYR A 170 10.22 -9.04 1.11
CA TYR A 170 9.04 -9.71 1.63
C TYR A 170 9.24 -11.21 1.68
N ASP A 171 8.63 -11.83 2.68
CA ASP A 171 8.56 -13.27 2.90
C ASP A 171 7.10 -13.61 3.18
N LEU A 172 6.61 -14.65 2.53
CA LEU A 172 5.23 -15.10 2.60
C LEU A 172 5.23 -16.60 2.86
N GLU A 173 4.37 -17.02 3.77
CA GLU A 173 4.12 -18.41 4.11
C GLU A 173 2.61 -18.66 4.03
N ALA A 174 2.20 -19.56 3.14
CA ALA A 174 0.84 -20.05 3.06
C ALA A 174 0.74 -21.35 3.85
N ASN A 175 -0.05 -21.34 4.92
CA ASN A 175 -0.31 -22.51 5.73
C ASN A 175 -1.70 -23.06 5.40
N ALA A 176 -1.75 -24.23 4.76
CA ALA A 176 -2.98 -24.99 4.61
C ALA A 176 -3.29 -25.66 5.95
N ASP A 177 -4.36 -25.25 6.62
CA ASP A 177 -4.68 -25.75 7.94
C ASP A 177 -5.12 -27.22 7.83
N ASN A 178 -4.31 -28.12 8.38
CA ASN A 178 -4.47 -29.57 8.34
C ASN A 178 -5.62 -30.03 9.26
N GLY A 179 -6.86 -29.77 8.86
CA GLY A 179 -8.06 -30.31 9.51
C GLY A 179 -8.43 -31.70 9.00
N PHE A 180 -7.94 -32.76 9.63
CA PHE A 180 -8.48 -34.13 9.61
C PHE A 180 -8.88 -34.75 8.24
N SER A 181 -7.93 -35.36 7.53
CA SER A 181 -8.21 -36.54 6.68
C SER A 181 -6.92 -37.30 6.38
N SER A 182 -6.77 -38.50 6.93
CA SER A 182 -5.60 -39.37 6.76
C SER A 182 -5.47 -40.01 5.37
N THR A 183 -6.10 -39.45 4.34
CA THR A 183 -6.20 -40.07 3.01
C THR A 183 -6.19 -39.10 1.83
N ALA A 184 -5.97 -37.81 2.03
CA ALA A 184 -5.81 -36.86 0.92
C ALA A 184 -4.42 -36.21 0.98
N SER A 185 -3.64 -36.35 -0.09
CA SER A 185 -2.37 -35.68 -0.31
C SER A 185 -2.55 -34.17 -0.21
N ALA A 186 -2.33 -33.63 0.98
CA ALA A 186 -2.43 -32.21 1.25
C ALA A 186 -1.13 -31.53 0.78
N MET A 187 -1.26 -30.54 -0.11
CA MET A 187 -0.15 -29.64 -0.43
C MET A 187 0.16 -28.81 0.82
N SER A 188 1.14 -29.26 1.61
CA SER A 188 1.53 -28.60 2.86
C SER A 188 2.66 -27.60 2.60
N GLY A 189 2.37 -26.30 2.71
CA GLY A 189 3.39 -25.25 2.79
C GLY A 189 3.87 -24.77 1.42
N ALA A 190 3.36 -23.63 0.99
CA ALA A 190 4.01 -22.82 -0.04
C ALA A 190 4.67 -21.62 0.64
N SER A 191 5.93 -21.35 0.34
CA SER A 191 6.60 -20.12 0.77
C SER A 191 7.09 -19.32 -0.42
N LEU A 192 7.10 -18.00 -0.26
CA LEU A 192 7.52 -17.08 -1.29
C LEU A 192 8.41 -16.01 -0.67
N GLN A 193 9.64 -15.93 -1.15
CA GLN A 193 10.60 -14.91 -0.71
C GLN A 193 10.99 -14.04 -1.88
N GLY A 194 10.98 -12.73 -1.69
CA GLY A 194 11.27 -11.81 -2.78
C GLY A 194 11.75 -10.45 -2.35
N TYR A 195 12.17 -9.68 -3.35
CA TYR A 195 12.50 -8.29 -3.20
C TYR A 195 11.91 -7.48 -4.35
N ALA A 196 11.72 -6.18 -4.10
CA ALA A 196 11.37 -5.21 -5.10
C ALA A 196 12.19 -3.93 -4.89
N VAL A 197 12.77 -3.40 -5.95
CA VAL A 197 13.45 -2.11 -5.98
C VAL A 197 12.61 -1.17 -6.84
N ASN A 198 12.19 -0.05 -6.25
CA ASN A 198 11.54 1.03 -6.97
C ASN A 198 12.46 2.25 -7.00
N VAL A 199 12.68 2.81 -8.19
CA VAL A 199 13.34 4.10 -8.37
C VAL A 199 12.33 5.01 -9.06
N ARG A 200 12.03 6.16 -8.45
CA ARG A 200 11.13 7.16 -9.02
C ARG A 200 11.82 8.51 -9.07
N LEU A 201 11.80 9.10 -10.25
CA LEU A 201 12.37 10.41 -10.55
C LEU A 201 11.26 11.30 -11.07
N LYS A 202 11.21 12.54 -10.60
CA LYS A 202 10.39 13.60 -11.18
C LYS A 202 11.31 14.66 -11.74
N PRO A 203 11.81 14.53 -12.98
CA PRO A 203 12.75 15.50 -13.55
C PRO A 203 12.16 16.90 -13.69
N SER A 204 10.83 17.00 -13.79
CA SER A 204 10.08 18.25 -13.82
C SER A 204 8.78 18.13 -13.00
N VAL A 205 8.07 19.24 -12.83
CA VAL A 205 6.74 19.28 -12.20
C VAL A 205 5.67 18.53 -13.00
N GLN A 206 5.93 18.26 -14.27
CA GLN A 206 4.99 17.66 -15.22
C GLN A 206 5.42 16.26 -15.68
N SER A 207 6.53 15.73 -15.16
CA SER A 207 7.04 14.44 -15.61
C SER A 207 7.47 13.54 -14.46
N GLU A 208 7.25 12.25 -14.64
CA GLU A 208 7.61 11.19 -13.71
C GLU A 208 8.16 10.02 -14.51
N LEU A 209 9.31 9.51 -14.06
CA LEU A 209 9.91 8.28 -14.53
C LEU A 209 9.99 7.35 -13.31
N SER A 210 9.37 6.19 -13.39
CA SER A 210 9.53 5.11 -12.42
C SER A 210 10.13 3.89 -13.07
N VAL A 211 11.00 3.22 -12.32
CA VAL A 211 11.60 1.94 -12.66
C VAL A 211 11.36 1.03 -11.48
N ASP A 212 10.72 -0.09 -11.74
CA ASP A 212 10.39 -1.14 -10.79
C ASP A 212 11.15 -2.39 -11.22
N LEU A 213 11.85 -3.01 -10.28
CA LEU A 213 12.57 -4.28 -10.47
C LEU A 213 12.11 -5.20 -9.35
N GLY A 214 11.78 -6.44 -9.64
CA GLY A 214 11.39 -7.39 -8.62
C GLY A 214 11.84 -8.78 -8.97
N ALA A 215 12.16 -9.57 -7.96
CA ALA A 215 12.36 -10.99 -8.12
C ALA A 215 11.82 -11.73 -6.90
N HIS A 216 11.26 -12.90 -7.11
CA HIS A 216 10.83 -13.78 -6.05
C HIS A 216 11.05 -15.24 -6.39
N ASP A 217 11.30 -16.02 -5.36
CA ASP A 217 11.37 -17.47 -5.40
C ASP A 217 10.11 -18.04 -4.75
N LYS A 218 9.38 -18.88 -5.47
CA LYS A 218 8.27 -19.68 -4.94
C LYS A 218 8.79 -21.08 -4.63
N TYR A 219 8.53 -21.53 -3.41
CA TYR A 219 8.83 -22.87 -2.95
C TYR A 219 7.52 -23.60 -2.69
N TYR A 220 7.35 -24.74 -3.35
CA TYR A 220 6.22 -25.63 -3.11
C TYR A 220 6.74 -26.88 -2.41
N GLN A 221 6.29 -27.14 -1.18
CA GLN A 221 6.51 -28.42 -0.52
C GLN A 221 5.30 -29.33 -0.79
N ALA A 222 5.42 -30.18 -1.80
CA ALA A 222 4.52 -31.32 -1.97
C ALA A 222 5.29 -32.58 -1.60
N GLU A 223 4.62 -33.57 -0.98
CA GLU A 223 5.18 -34.75 -0.29
C GLU A 223 6.32 -35.53 -1.00
N ARG A 224 6.63 -35.25 -2.28
CA ARG A 224 7.76 -35.85 -3.03
C ARG A 224 8.46 -34.95 -4.07
N LEU A 225 8.16 -33.65 -4.17
CA LEU A 225 8.79 -32.76 -5.15
C LEU A 225 9.03 -31.37 -4.54
N ASP A 226 10.30 -31.06 -4.31
CA ASP A 226 10.74 -29.68 -4.09
C ASP A 226 10.76 -28.98 -5.44
N ARG A 227 9.74 -28.16 -5.71
CA ARG A 227 9.73 -27.28 -6.87
C ARG A 227 10.05 -25.88 -6.42
N GLN A 228 11.18 -25.37 -6.90
CA GLN A 228 11.54 -23.96 -6.81
C GLN A 228 11.24 -23.30 -8.16
N GLU A 229 10.50 -22.21 -8.13
CA GLU A 229 10.24 -21.37 -9.30
C GLU A 229 10.80 -19.97 -9.04
N HIS A 230 11.69 -19.53 -9.92
CA HIS A 230 12.23 -18.17 -9.88
C HIS A 230 11.48 -17.30 -10.88
N VAL A 231 10.91 -16.19 -10.40
CA VAL A 231 10.20 -15.22 -11.23
C VAL A 231 10.85 -13.84 -11.06
N GLY A 232 11.44 -13.34 -12.14
CA GLY A 232 11.94 -11.97 -12.24
C GLY A 232 10.93 -11.10 -12.98
N SER A 233 10.85 -9.83 -12.60
CA SER A 233 10.01 -8.83 -13.25
C SER A 233 10.71 -7.49 -13.27
N TYR A 234 10.45 -6.70 -14.30
CA TYR A 234 10.82 -5.30 -14.33
C TYR A 234 9.78 -4.48 -15.07
N ALA A 235 9.58 -3.25 -14.63
CA ALA A 235 8.72 -2.29 -15.28
C ALA A 235 9.38 -0.92 -15.31
N ILE A 236 9.15 -0.20 -16.41
CA ILE A 236 9.56 1.17 -16.62
C ILE A 236 8.30 1.93 -17.00
N HIS A 237 7.98 3.00 -16.27
CA HIS A 237 6.87 3.86 -16.57
C HIS A 237 7.33 5.31 -16.65
N PHE A 238 6.95 5.96 -17.74
CA PHE A 238 7.15 7.37 -17.97
C PHE A 238 5.79 8.02 -18.15
N SER A 239 5.58 9.13 -17.45
CA SER A 239 4.45 10.01 -17.71
C SER A 239 4.94 11.44 -17.81
N GLY A 240 4.37 12.20 -18.74
CA GLY A 240 4.78 13.57 -19.01
C GLY A 240 3.62 14.38 -19.58
N ALA A 241 3.39 15.58 -19.06
CA ALA A 241 2.52 16.55 -19.71
C ALA A 241 3.29 17.38 -20.73
N MET A 242 2.64 17.68 -21.86
CA MET A 242 3.16 18.53 -22.92
C MET A 242 2.57 19.95 -22.84
N MET A 243 3.18 20.89 -23.57
CA MET A 243 2.79 22.31 -23.58
C MET A 243 1.35 22.56 -24.06
N ASN A 244 0.76 21.63 -24.83
CA ASN A 244 -0.61 21.71 -25.34
C ASN A 244 -1.64 21.03 -24.41
N CYS A 245 -1.34 20.83 -23.13
CA CYS A 245 -2.20 20.13 -22.17
C CYS A 245 -2.43 18.64 -22.47
N SER A 246 -1.72 18.06 -23.45
CA SER A 246 -1.74 16.62 -23.67
C SER A 246 -0.85 15.91 -22.65
N GLN A 247 -1.20 14.68 -22.30
CA GLN A 247 -0.44 13.81 -21.43
C GLN A 247 0.05 12.62 -22.25
N PHE A 248 1.34 12.35 -22.18
CA PHE A 248 1.96 11.15 -22.72
C PHE A 248 2.27 10.18 -21.58
N GLN A 249 1.96 8.91 -21.81
CA GLN A 249 2.27 7.80 -20.93
C GLN A 249 2.96 6.72 -21.75
N ALA A 250 4.09 6.24 -21.26
CA ALA A 250 4.78 5.09 -21.80
C ALA A 250 5.07 4.13 -20.67
N GLN A 251 4.76 2.86 -20.89
CA GLN A 251 5.02 1.79 -19.95
C GLN A 251 5.64 0.63 -20.72
N TYR A 252 6.66 0.05 -20.13
CA TYR A 252 7.20 -1.23 -20.54
C TYR A 252 7.29 -2.10 -19.30
N GLY A 253 6.78 -3.33 -19.37
CA GLY A 253 6.94 -4.31 -18.31
C GLY A 253 7.34 -5.64 -18.94
N ALA A 254 8.15 -6.43 -18.25
CA ALA A 254 8.34 -7.83 -18.62
C ALA A 254 8.68 -8.68 -17.42
N ASP A 255 8.34 -9.95 -17.52
CA ASP A 255 8.74 -11.01 -16.62
C ASP A 255 9.53 -12.10 -17.38
N ASN A 256 9.63 -13.28 -16.79
CA ASN A 256 10.37 -14.40 -17.38
C ASN A 256 9.70 -14.99 -18.65
N VAL A 257 8.40 -14.74 -18.83
CA VAL A 257 7.52 -15.38 -19.83
C VAL A 257 7.02 -14.37 -20.87
N GLU A 258 6.59 -13.18 -20.43
CA GLU A 258 5.91 -12.19 -21.26
C GLU A 258 6.46 -10.78 -21.01
N GLY A 259 6.44 -9.96 -22.06
CA GLY A 259 6.61 -8.52 -21.98
C GLY A 259 5.41 -7.76 -22.54
N ALA A 260 5.17 -6.55 -22.08
CA ALA A 260 4.14 -5.67 -22.60
C ALA A 260 4.66 -4.24 -22.73
N ILE A 261 4.39 -3.61 -23.88
CA ILE A 261 4.63 -2.20 -24.13
C ILE A 261 3.27 -1.50 -24.24
N ASN A 262 3.05 -0.45 -23.46
CA ASN A 262 1.86 0.40 -23.56
C ASN A 262 2.30 1.84 -23.80
N LEU A 263 1.74 2.47 -24.82
CA LEU A 263 1.92 3.89 -25.13
C LEU A 263 0.54 4.54 -25.16
N ALA A 264 0.37 5.69 -24.53
CA ALA A 264 -0.88 6.43 -24.59
C ALA A 264 -0.64 7.93 -24.66
N ILE A 265 -1.51 8.60 -25.41
CA ILE A 265 -1.62 10.05 -25.43
C ILE A 265 -3.07 10.44 -25.14
N ALA A 266 -3.26 11.41 -24.24
CA ALA A 266 -4.58 11.89 -23.86
C ALA A 266 -4.59 13.42 -23.85
N GLU A 267 -5.72 14.02 -24.22
CA GLU A 267 -5.94 15.46 -24.08
C GLU A 267 -7.42 15.71 -23.80
N GLY A 268 -7.72 16.36 -22.68
CA GLY A 268 -9.09 16.60 -22.25
C GLY A 268 -9.88 15.29 -22.11
N ALA A 269 -10.92 15.14 -22.94
CA ALA A 269 -11.85 14.02 -22.89
C ALA A 269 -11.41 12.79 -23.71
N TRP A 270 -10.42 12.91 -24.60
CA TRP A 270 -10.01 11.80 -25.47
C TRP A 270 -8.68 11.18 -25.03
N ARG A 271 -8.54 9.88 -25.25
CA ARG A 271 -7.30 9.12 -25.03
C ARG A 271 -7.14 8.07 -26.13
N LEU A 272 -5.96 8.07 -26.75
CA LEU A 272 -5.53 7.07 -27.73
C LEU A 272 -4.38 6.26 -27.11
N GLY A 273 -4.46 4.94 -27.19
CA GLY A 273 -3.48 4.01 -26.66
C GLY A 273 -3.07 2.95 -27.68
N LEU A 274 -1.83 2.51 -27.59
CA LEU A 274 -1.26 1.37 -28.30
C LEU A 274 -0.66 0.43 -27.27
N SER A 275 -1.07 -0.83 -27.29
CA SER A 275 -0.49 -1.89 -26.45
C SER A 275 0.06 -3.01 -27.33
N LYS A 276 1.19 -3.58 -26.95
CA LYS A 276 1.77 -4.76 -27.59
C LYS A 276 2.24 -5.73 -26.51
N THR A 277 1.74 -6.95 -26.57
CA THR A 277 2.28 -8.07 -25.81
C THR A 277 3.37 -8.75 -26.62
N ILE A 278 4.44 -9.15 -25.95
CA ILE A 278 5.63 -9.80 -26.47
C ILE A 278 5.75 -11.13 -25.74
N VAL A 279 5.35 -12.22 -26.39
CA VAL A 279 5.48 -13.58 -25.83
C VAL A 279 6.79 -14.18 -26.31
N ARG A 280 7.51 -14.88 -25.43
CA ARG A 280 8.83 -15.43 -25.72
C ARG A 280 8.80 -16.66 -26.64
N ASP A 281 7.70 -17.41 -26.62
CA ASP A 281 7.56 -18.71 -27.27
C ASP A 281 6.87 -18.60 -28.64
N ASP A 282 7.51 -18.00 -29.65
CA ASP A 282 7.15 -17.99 -31.10
C ASP A 282 5.66 -17.75 -31.48
N SER A 283 4.81 -17.37 -30.52
CA SER A 283 3.39 -17.12 -30.70
C SER A 283 3.19 -15.69 -31.19
N GLU A 284 2.11 -15.47 -31.94
CA GLU A 284 1.77 -14.12 -32.41
C GLU A 284 1.72 -13.15 -31.23
N SER A 285 2.47 -12.05 -31.36
CA SER A 285 2.49 -10.94 -30.40
C SER A 285 1.31 -10.02 -30.67
N PRO A 286 0.22 -10.05 -29.87
CA PRO A 286 -0.96 -9.27 -30.17
C PRO A 286 -0.67 -7.78 -29.98
N VAL A 287 -1.19 -6.98 -30.91
CA VAL A 287 -1.15 -5.52 -30.87
C VAL A 287 -2.57 -5.00 -30.77
N ALA A 288 -2.84 -4.15 -29.79
CA ALA A 288 -4.15 -3.54 -29.59
C ALA A 288 -4.05 -2.02 -29.70
N LEU A 289 -5.02 -1.43 -30.41
CA LEU A 289 -5.25 0.00 -30.46
C LEU A 289 -6.51 0.31 -29.66
N ASN A 290 -6.37 1.18 -28.67
CA ASN A 290 -7.44 1.65 -27.80
C ASN A 290 -7.77 3.09 -28.16
N PHE A 291 -9.04 3.39 -28.40
CA PHE A 291 -9.56 4.75 -28.40
C PHE A 291 -10.65 4.86 -27.34
N SER A 292 -10.56 5.87 -26.48
CA SER A 292 -11.53 6.13 -25.42
C SER A 292 -11.88 7.61 -25.38
N TYR A 293 -13.15 7.89 -25.06
CA TYR A 293 -13.70 9.23 -24.95
C TYR A 293 -14.59 9.32 -23.71
N THR A 294 -14.28 10.27 -22.81
CA THR A 294 -14.97 10.46 -21.54
C THR A 294 -15.93 11.63 -21.65
N ILE A 295 -17.24 11.37 -21.50
CA ILE A 295 -18.27 12.42 -21.48
C ILE A 295 -18.49 12.86 -20.02
N PRO A 296 -18.17 14.11 -19.65
CA PRO A 296 -18.47 14.61 -18.31
C PRO A 296 -19.98 14.78 -18.14
N LEU A 297 -20.59 14.01 -17.25
CA LEU A 297 -22.03 14.08 -16.93
C LEU A 297 -22.28 15.06 -15.76
N GLY A 298 -22.12 16.37 -15.97
CA GLY A 298 -22.39 17.39 -14.96
C GLY A 298 -22.06 18.82 -15.41
N GLY A 299 -23.02 19.75 -15.29
CA GLY A 299 -23.00 21.07 -15.92
C GLY A 299 -22.31 22.21 -15.15
N SER A 300 -21.64 23.06 -15.93
CA SER A 300 -21.43 24.52 -15.79
C SER A 300 -20.99 25.08 -14.42
N GLN A 301 -19.75 25.58 -14.33
CA GLN A 301 -19.46 27.02 -14.48
C GLN A 301 -18.00 27.22 -14.90
N GLY A 302 -17.77 28.27 -15.67
CA GLY A 302 -16.58 28.44 -16.51
C GLY A 302 -15.27 28.54 -15.75
N GLU A 303 -14.32 27.76 -16.21
CA GLU A 303 -12.92 28.16 -16.40
C GLU A 303 -12.44 27.30 -17.56
N HIS A 304 -11.98 27.92 -18.65
CA HIS A 304 -11.13 27.19 -19.60
C HIS A 304 -9.96 26.61 -18.79
N PRO A 305 -9.82 25.29 -18.66
CA PRO A 305 -8.65 24.75 -18.00
C PRO A 305 -7.54 24.93 -19.02
N ARG A 306 -6.79 26.03 -18.97
CA ARG A 306 -5.45 26.04 -19.56
C ARG A 306 -4.66 25.02 -18.77
N CYS A 307 -4.74 23.77 -19.22
CA CYS A 307 -4.19 22.60 -18.60
C CYS A 307 -4.43 22.59 -17.08
N ARG A 308 -5.60 22.14 -16.61
CA ARG A 308 -5.70 21.67 -15.22
C ARG A 308 -4.98 20.32 -15.10
N ILE A 309 -3.72 20.30 -15.54
CA ILE A 309 -2.67 19.55 -14.90
C ILE A 309 -2.65 20.22 -13.54
N GLU A 310 -3.32 19.65 -12.53
CA GLU A 310 -2.94 20.01 -11.17
C GLU A 310 -1.42 19.84 -11.15
N PRO A 311 -0.66 20.93 -10.94
CA PRO A 311 0.75 20.79 -10.78
C PRO A 311 0.90 20.06 -9.46
N HIS A 312 0.94 18.73 -9.50
CA HIS A 312 1.71 17.96 -8.54
C HIS A 312 3.20 18.22 -8.83
N GLY A 313 3.58 19.50 -8.95
CA GLY A 313 4.96 19.91 -8.78
C GLY A 313 5.41 19.28 -7.49
N ALA A 314 6.55 18.59 -7.53
CA ALA A 314 7.02 17.68 -6.49
C ALA A 314 6.51 18.12 -5.11
N SER A 315 5.41 17.49 -4.66
CA SER A 315 4.75 17.94 -3.44
C SER A 315 5.82 17.99 -2.36
N PRO A 316 5.91 19.06 -1.56
CA PRO A 316 6.83 19.09 -0.45
C PRO A 316 6.67 17.79 0.32
N LEU A 317 7.80 17.24 0.78
CA LEU A 317 7.78 16.03 1.59
C LEU A 317 6.75 16.25 2.71
N PRO A 318 5.86 15.26 2.95
CA PRO A 318 4.88 15.38 4.01
C PRO A 318 5.57 15.68 5.35
N SER A 319 4.79 16.20 6.30
CA SER A 319 5.28 16.37 7.66
C SER A 319 5.80 15.03 8.19
N LEU A 320 6.81 15.05 9.07
CA LEU A 320 7.39 13.81 9.63
C LEU A 320 6.30 12.92 10.24
N MET A 321 5.36 13.54 10.95
CA MET A 321 4.20 12.88 11.55
C MET A 321 3.32 12.19 10.50
N ASP A 322 2.90 12.93 9.47
CA ASP A 322 2.00 12.40 8.45
C ASP A 322 2.67 11.27 7.65
N ASP A 323 3.99 11.36 7.48
CA ASP A 323 4.78 10.33 6.82
C ASP A 323 4.98 9.08 7.70
N ALA A 324 5.01 9.22 9.03
CA ALA A 324 5.15 8.12 9.97
C ALA A 324 3.84 7.32 10.14
N VAL A 325 2.67 7.95 10.00
CA VAL A 325 1.39 7.24 10.08
C VAL A 325 0.86 6.77 8.72
N ALA A 326 1.48 7.18 7.61
CA ALA A 326 1.04 6.78 6.29
C ALA A 326 1.53 5.38 5.91
N ARG A 327 0.61 4.54 5.42
CA ARG A 327 0.94 3.27 4.77
C ARG A 327 1.77 3.55 3.49
N PRO A 328 3.00 3.00 3.37
CA PRO A 328 3.81 3.23 2.19
C PRO A 328 3.24 2.47 0.98
N GLN A 329 3.13 3.16 -0.17
CA GLN A 329 2.60 2.58 -1.41
C GLN A 329 3.46 1.43 -1.98
N LYS A 330 4.73 1.33 -1.56
CA LYS A 330 5.69 0.30 -2.03
C LYS A 330 5.56 -1.03 -1.28
N LEU A 331 4.76 -1.09 -0.21
CA LEU A 331 4.41 -2.35 0.43
C LEU A 331 3.10 -2.88 -0.19
N PRO A 332 3.05 -4.15 -0.62
CA PRO A 332 1.83 -4.78 -1.12
C PRO A 332 0.70 -4.66 -0.10
N ALA A 333 -0.47 -4.15 -0.52
CA ALA A 333 -1.67 -4.04 0.33
C ALA A 333 -2.46 -5.35 0.44
N GLN A 334 -2.10 -6.32 -0.41
CA GLN A 334 -2.68 -7.64 -0.52
C GLN A 334 -1.53 -8.66 -0.61
N SER A 335 -1.86 -9.93 -0.39
CA SER A 335 -0.92 -11.04 -0.61
C SER A 335 -0.34 -10.97 -2.02
N VAL A 336 0.99 -11.09 -2.13
CA VAL A 336 1.69 -11.18 -3.42
C VAL A 336 1.45 -12.56 -4.09
N MET A 337 0.97 -13.54 -3.32
CA MET A 337 0.59 -14.84 -3.84
C MET A 337 -0.85 -14.79 -4.37
N THR A 338 -0.99 -14.85 -5.70
CA THR A 338 -2.18 -15.41 -6.33
C THR A 338 -2.06 -16.92 -6.20
N MET A 339 -2.91 -17.55 -5.39
CA MET A 339 -3.03 -19.01 -5.42
C MET A 339 -3.56 -19.36 -6.82
N VAL A 340 -2.77 -20.13 -7.55
CA VAL A 340 -3.13 -20.57 -8.91
C VAL A 340 -3.89 -21.88 -8.74
N ASP A 341 -5.13 -21.89 -9.24
CA ASP A 341 -6.02 -23.06 -9.36
C ASP A 341 -5.38 -24.23 -10.15
#